data_AF-L0JFA2-F1
#
_entry.id   AF-L0JFA2-F1
#
_cell.length_a   1.000
_cell.length_b   1.000
_cell.length_c   1.000
_cell.angle_alpha   90.00
_cell.angle_beta   90.00
_cell.angle_gamma   90.00
#
_symmetry.space_group_name_H-M   'P 1'
#
loop_
_entity.id
_entity.type
_entity.pdbx_description
1 polymer ?
#
loop_
_entity_poly.entity_id
_entity_poly.type
_entity_poly.pdbx_seq_one_letter_code
_entity_poly.pdbx_strand_id
1 'polypeptide(L)'
;MSTSVKVTDRTKSRLEELQAEIRLETGKKVTQEALLERLVTEPYESKADVIDSFRDDFEPLSDDEIEQWLSGSSDWGVETNEDEIDAVLYGE
;
A
#
# COMPACT_ATOMS: atom_id res chain seq x y z
N MET A 1 -12.36 11.58 -27.32
CA MET A 1 -13.41 11.57 -26.26
C MET A 1 -12.70 11.99 -24.98
N SER A 2 -13.14 13.05 -24.29
CA SER A 2 -12.60 13.32 -22.94
C SER A 2 -13.43 12.55 -21.93
N THR A 3 -12.75 11.89 -21.00
CA THR A 3 -13.37 11.11 -19.93
C THR A 3 -13.37 11.98 -18.68
N SER A 4 -14.50 12.14 -18.01
CA SER A 4 -14.57 12.92 -16.76
C SER A 4 -14.36 11.99 -15.56
N VAL A 5 -13.37 12.31 -14.73
CA VAL A 5 -13.08 11.59 -13.48
C VAL A 5 -13.49 12.45 -12.31
N LYS A 6 -14.30 11.91 -11.40
CA LYS A 6 -14.66 12.59 -10.16
C LYS A 6 -13.50 12.46 -9.17
N VAL A 7 -13.03 13.60 -8.68
CA VAL A 7 -11.99 13.67 -7.64
C VAL A 7 -12.57 14.32 -6.39
N THR A 8 -12.08 13.91 -5.22
CA THR A 8 -12.43 14.58 -3.95
C THR A 8 -11.68 15.91 -3.85
N ASP A 9 -12.16 16.82 -3.00
CA ASP A 9 -11.45 18.08 -2.72
C ASP A 9 -10.03 17.82 -2.19
N ARG A 10 -9.86 16.80 -1.34
CA ARG A 10 -8.53 16.40 -0.83
C ARG A 10 -7.60 15.96 -1.95
N THR A 11 -8.07 15.14 -2.88
CA THR A 11 -7.28 14.70 -4.05
C THR A 11 -6.90 15.89 -4.92
N LYS A 12 -7.85 16.80 -5.16
CA LYS A 12 -7.63 18.01 -5.94
C LYS A 12 -6.55 18.90 -5.30
N SER A 13 -6.62 19.15 -3.99
CA SER A 13 -5.62 19.95 -3.29
C SER A 13 -4.21 19.34 -3.40
N ARG A 14 -4.09 18.01 -3.29
CA ARG A 14 -2.80 17.32 -3.47
C ARG A 14 -2.25 17.45 -4.88
N LEU A 15 -3.09 17.39 -5.90
CA LEU A 15 -2.67 17.62 -7.28
C LEU A 15 -2.19 19.07 -7.47
N GLU A 16 -2.86 20.05 -6.87
CA GLU A 16 -2.46 21.47 -6.94
C GLU A 16 -1.12 21.73 -6.23
N GLU A 17 -0.90 21.11 -5.08
CA GLU A 17 0.37 21.16 -4.34
C GLU A 17 1.52 20.60 -5.19
N LEU A 18 1.35 19.41 -5.75
CA LEU A 18 2.35 18.77 -6.60
C LEU A 18 2.61 19.56 -7.90
N GLN A 19 1.58 20.19 -8.48
CA GLN A 19 1.75 21.10 -9.61
C GLN A 19 2.60 22.33 -9.25
N ALA A 20 2.41 22.89 -8.05
CA ALA A 20 3.19 24.01 -7.57
C ALA A 20 4.65 23.63 -7.36
N GLU A 21 4.90 22.46 -6.75
CA GLU A 21 6.24 21.91 -6.54
C GLU A 21 6.98 21.67 -7.86
N ILE A 22 6.35 20.97 -8.81
CA ILE A 22 6.92 20.76 -10.17
C ILE A 22 7.27 22.10 -10.83
N ARG A 23 6.41 23.11 -10.67
CA ARG A 23 6.67 24.43 -11.23
C ARG A 23 7.84 25.14 -10.54
N LEU A 24 7.98 24.99 -9.23
CA LEU A 24 9.08 25.58 -8.47
C LEU A 24 10.42 24.93 -8.84
N GLU A 25 10.47 23.61 -8.98
CA GLU A 25 11.71 22.90 -9.28
C GLU A 25 12.11 22.95 -10.76
N THR A 26 11.14 22.79 -11.66
CA THR A 26 11.42 22.62 -13.11
C THR A 26 11.12 23.87 -13.94
N GLY A 27 10.40 24.84 -13.37
CA GLY A 27 9.88 26.01 -14.09
C GLY A 27 8.72 25.71 -15.05
N LYS A 28 8.31 24.44 -15.19
CA LYS A 28 7.27 24.02 -16.14
C LYS A 28 5.89 24.06 -15.50
N LYS A 29 4.90 24.52 -16.27
CA LYS A 29 3.49 24.38 -15.90
C LYS A 29 2.97 23.07 -16.47
N VAL A 30 2.37 22.24 -15.62
CA VAL A 30 1.71 20.99 -16.01
C VAL A 30 0.22 21.07 -15.67
N THR A 31 -0.65 20.42 -16.45
CA THR A 31 -2.08 20.35 -16.16
C THR A 31 -2.36 19.20 -15.18
N GLN A 32 -3.51 19.24 -14.48
CA GLN A 32 -3.91 18.16 -13.57
C GLN A 32 -4.13 16.84 -14.32
N GLU A 33 -4.66 16.91 -15.55
CA GLU A 33 -4.83 15.75 -16.43
C GLU A 33 -3.50 15.11 -16.78
N ALA A 34 -2.51 15.88 -17.24
CA ALA A 34 -1.19 15.35 -17.59
C ALA A 34 -0.44 14.79 -16.38
N LEU A 35 -0.62 15.41 -15.20
CA LEU A 35 -0.06 14.91 -13.95
C LEU A 35 -0.70 13.58 -13.55
N LEU A 36 -2.03 13.48 -13.58
CA LEU A 36 -2.76 12.24 -13.31
C LEU A 36 -2.38 11.13 -14.30
N GLU A 37 -2.35 11.43 -15.60
CA GLU A 37 -1.95 10.48 -16.64
C GLU A 37 -0.53 9.96 -16.38
N ARG A 38 0.39 10.85 -15.99
CA ARG A 38 1.76 10.45 -15.65
C ARG A 38 1.78 9.54 -14.43
N LEU A 39 1.05 9.87 -13.36
CA LEU A 39 1.00 9.08 -12.14
C LEU A 39 0.43 7.68 -12.36
N VAL A 40 -0.56 7.53 -13.25
CA VAL A 40 -1.18 6.22 -13.54
C VAL A 40 -0.44 5.39 -14.59
N THR A 41 0.39 6.03 -15.40
CA THR A 41 1.12 5.37 -16.51
C THR A 41 2.57 5.06 -16.15
N GLU A 42 3.16 5.80 -15.20
CA GLU A 42 4.45 5.39 -14.65
C GLU A 42 4.31 4.05 -13.93
N PRO A 43 5.31 3.16 -14.06
CA PRO A 43 5.25 1.84 -13.46
C PRO A 43 5.14 2.00 -11.94
N TYR A 44 3.93 1.77 -11.42
CA TYR A 44 3.75 1.48 -10.00
C TYR A 44 4.70 0.34 -9.64
N GLU A 45 5.41 0.46 -8.51
CA GLU A 45 6.42 -0.51 -8.07
C GLU A 45 5.86 -1.95 -8.00
N SER A 46 4.54 -2.12 -7.91
CA SER A 46 3.86 -3.36 -8.27
C SER A 46 2.38 -3.08 -8.59
N LYS A 47 1.93 -3.45 -9.79
CA LYS A 47 0.50 -3.45 -10.16
C LYS A 47 -0.33 -4.33 -9.20
N ALA A 48 0.29 -5.36 -8.62
CA ALA A 48 -0.37 -6.24 -7.67
C ALA A 48 -0.74 -5.48 -6.39
N ASP A 49 0.15 -4.63 -5.86
CA ASP A 49 -0.10 -3.91 -4.61
C ASP A 49 -1.26 -2.92 -4.73
N VAL A 50 -1.39 -2.28 -5.91
CA VAL A 50 -2.55 -1.42 -6.21
C VAL A 50 -3.82 -2.25 -6.23
N ILE A 51 -3.82 -3.42 -6.88
CA ILE A 51 -4.98 -4.32 -6.91
C ILE A 51 -5.32 -4.82 -5.50
N ASP A 52 -4.30 -5.16 -4.72
CA ASP A 52 -4.43 -5.69 -3.36
C ASP A 52 -5.00 -4.64 -2.40
N SER A 53 -4.67 -3.36 -2.59
CA SER A 53 -5.24 -2.26 -1.80
C SER A 53 -6.76 -2.08 -1.95
N PHE A 54 -7.38 -2.68 -2.96
CA PHE A 54 -8.83 -2.68 -3.19
C PHE A 54 -9.49 -4.02 -2.85
N ARG A 55 -8.75 -5.01 -2.34
CA ARG A 55 -9.36 -6.24 -1.83
C ARG A 55 -9.84 -6.00 -0.40
N ASP A 56 -11.14 -6.17 -0.19
CA ASP A 56 -11.77 -6.08 1.13
C ASP A 56 -11.46 -7.32 2.01
N ASP A 57 -11.06 -8.44 1.40
CA ASP A 57 -10.83 -9.72 2.06
C ASP A 57 -9.33 -10.03 2.21
N PHE A 58 -8.94 -10.40 3.42
CA PHE A 58 -7.64 -11.00 3.70
C PHE A 58 -7.51 -12.30 2.90
N GLU A 59 -6.57 -12.36 1.96
CA GLU A 59 -6.24 -13.59 1.25
C GLU A 59 -5.21 -14.36 2.11
N PRO A 60 -5.59 -15.46 2.79
CA PRO A 60 -4.65 -16.24 3.57
C PRO A 60 -3.61 -16.88 2.63
N LEU A 61 -2.43 -17.14 3.17
CA LEU A 61 -1.42 -17.96 2.49
C LEU A 61 -2.02 -19.33 2.14
N SER A 62 -1.66 -19.85 0.98
CA SER A 62 -1.96 -21.24 0.63
C SER A 62 -1.23 -22.22 1.55
N ASP A 63 -1.70 -23.47 1.63
CA ASP A 63 -1.06 -24.50 2.46
C ASP A 63 0.42 -24.70 2.11
N ASP A 64 0.77 -24.64 0.81
CA ASP A 64 2.16 -24.74 0.33
C ASP A 64 3.02 -23.55 0.81
N GLU A 65 2.45 -22.34 0.83
CA GLU A 65 3.13 -21.15 1.34
C GLU A 65 3.27 -21.16 2.86
N ILE A 66 2.29 -21.73 3.58
CA ILE A 66 2.37 -21.95 5.02
C ILE A 66 3.47 -22.98 5.33
N GLU A 67 3.53 -24.10 4.62
CA GLU A 67 4.61 -25.08 4.79
C GLU A 67 5.98 -24.47 4.47
N GLN A 68 6.08 -23.68 3.39
CA GLN A 68 7.31 -22.98 3.05
C GLN A 68 7.72 -22.00 4.15
N TRP A 69 6.79 -21.19 4.65
CA TRP A 69 7.01 -20.26 5.74
C TRP A 69 7.49 -20.97 7.02
N LEU A 70 6.88 -22.11 7.35
CA LEU A 70 7.21 -22.92 8.51
C LEU A 70 8.45 -23.81 8.34
N SER A 71 8.98 -23.97 7.12
CA SER A 71 10.08 -24.89 6.81
C SER A 71 11.37 -24.62 7.59
N GLY A 72 11.60 -23.37 8.01
CA GLY A 72 12.73 -22.97 8.85
C GLY A 72 12.43 -22.94 10.35
N SER A 73 11.18 -23.19 10.74
CA SER A 73 10.78 -23.24 12.14
C SER A 73 11.04 -24.63 12.72
N SER A 74 11.08 -24.71 14.04
CA SER A 74 11.21 -25.99 14.75
C SER A 74 10.29 -25.91 15.95
N ASP A 75 9.64 -27.02 16.27
CA ASP A 75 8.91 -27.14 17.51
C ASP A 75 9.91 -27.35 18.66
N TRP A 76 9.89 -26.43 19.63
CA TRP A 76 10.81 -26.46 20.78
C TRP A 76 10.21 -27.25 21.95
N GLY A 77 9.01 -27.81 21.80
CA GLY A 77 8.31 -28.58 22.83
C GLY A 77 7.84 -27.72 24.00
N VAL A 78 7.82 -26.40 23.84
CA VAL A 78 7.32 -25.44 24.82
C VAL A 78 6.00 -24.90 24.30
N GLU A 79 4.92 -25.21 24.99
CA GLU A 79 3.61 -24.64 24.70
C GLU A 79 3.55 -23.22 25.26
N THR A 80 3.35 -22.24 24.39
CA THR A 80 3.12 -20.84 24.79
C THR A 80 1.62 -20.55 24.78
N ASN A 81 1.15 -19.81 25.78
CA ASN A 81 -0.22 -19.30 25.83
C ASN A 81 -0.24 -17.76 25.83
N GLU A 82 -1.42 -17.20 25.56
CA GLU A 82 -1.65 -15.76 25.48
C GLU A 82 -1.30 -15.06 26.81
N ASP A 83 -1.78 -15.59 27.94
CA ASP A 83 -1.57 -15.00 29.27
C ASP A 83 -0.07 -14.85 29.60
N GLU A 84 0.76 -15.86 29.28
CA GLU A 84 2.21 -15.81 29.49
C GLU A 84 2.91 -14.79 28.58
N ILE A 85 2.45 -14.66 27.33
CA ILE A 85 3.00 -13.69 26.38
C ILE A 85 2.68 -12.27 26.86
N ASP A 86 1.46 -12.04 27.29
CA ASP A 86 1.02 -10.72 27.77
C ASP A 86 1.72 -10.33 29.07
N ALA A 87 1.92 -11.27 29.99
CA ALA A 87 2.70 -11.03 31.21
C ALA A 87 4.16 -10.65 30.89
N VAL A 88 4.76 -11.22 29.85
CA VAL A 88 6.15 -10.93 29.45
C VAL A 88 6.25 -9.62 28.66
N LEU A 89 5.33 -9.35 27.75
CA LEU A 89 5.38 -8.19 26.83
C LEU A 89 4.77 -6.92 27.44
N TYR A 90 3.71 -7.06 28.23
CA TYR A 90 2.90 -5.95 28.74
C TYR A 90 2.90 -5.84 30.27
N GLY A 91 3.22 -6.91 30.99
CA GLY A 91 3.41 -6.90 32.45
C GLY A 91 2.11 -6.85 33.27
N GLU A 92 0.99 -7.29 32.69
CA GLU A 92 -0.25 -7.62 33.42
C GLU A 92 -0.23 -9.04 33.98
#